data_AF-A0A1Y1S5L3-F1
#
_entry.id   AF-A0A1Y1S5L3-F1
#
_cell.length_a   1.000
_cell.length_b   1.000
_cell.length_c   1.000
_cell.angle_alpha   90.00
_cell.angle_beta   90.00
_cell.angle_gamma   90.00
#
_symmetry.space_group_name_H-M   'P 1'
#
loop_
_entity.id
_entity.type
_entity.pdbx_description
1 polymer ?
#
loop_
_entity_poly.entity_id
_entity_poly.type
_entity_poly.pdbx_seq_one_letter_code
_entity_poly.pdbx_strand_id
1 'polypeptide(L)'
;MTSAQIAKRSHKFNSTRTSTFSTAKKVIELEQQVAQTEATLNDKIAEKQKLEAEVTKLSTPTVDSLTNAFYRGLGVDFVKQDGGIFARIKNKEKNDVFLLDLENDDQEKTCEEIWSLFE
;
A
#
# COMPACT_ATOMS: atom_id res chain seq x y z
N MET A 1 -45.49 -58.41 20.07
CA MET A 1 -44.33 -57.92 19.30
C MET A 1 -43.19 -58.89 19.50
N THR A 2 -42.54 -59.35 18.44
CA THR A 2 -41.44 -60.35 18.53
C THR A 2 -40.12 -59.67 18.91
N SER A 3 -39.23 -60.39 19.59
CA SER A 3 -37.91 -59.90 20.05
C SER A 3 -37.07 -59.29 18.91
N ALA A 4 -37.25 -59.79 17.68
CA ALA A 4 -36.62 -59.26 16.47
C ALA A 4 -37.10 -57.84 16.09
N GLN A 5 -38.35 -57.47 16.35
CA GLN A 5 -38.88 -56.13 16.10
C GLN A 5 -38.36 -55.10 17.13
N ILE A 6 -38.16 -55.54 18.37
CA ILE A 6 -37.59 -54.73 19.46
C ILE A 6 -36.11 -54.44 19.18
N ALA A 7 -35.34 -55.46 18.77
CA ALA A 7 -33.94 -55.30 18.37
C ALA A 7 -33.77 -54.35 17.16
N LYS A 8 -34.60 -54.47 16.12
CA LYS A 8 -34.56 -53.55 14.97
C LYS A 8 -34.90 -52.10 15.33
N ARG A 9 -35.88 -51.87 16.21
CA ARG A 9 -36.21 -50.52 16.70
C ARG A 9 -35.08 -49.92 17.55
N SER A 10 -34.50 -50.70 18.45
CA SER A 10 -33.35 -50.30 19.27
C SER A 10 -32.13 -49.91 18.41
N HIS A 11 -31.80 -50.72 17.40
CA HIS A 11 -30.66 -50.44 16.51
C HIS A 11 -30.87 -49.18 15.68
N LYS A 12 -32.08 -48.97 15.16
CA LYS A 12 -32.45 -47.78 14.40
C LYS A 12 -32.43 -46.52 15.27
N PHE A 13 -32.87 -46.62 16.53
CA PHE A 13 -32.84 -45.49 17.47
C PHE A 13 -31.42 -45.07 17.86
N ASN A 14 -30.54 -46.06 18.12
CA ASN A 14 -29.12 -45.78 18.38
C ASN A 14 -28.43 -45.15 17.16
N SER A 15 -28.69 -45.67 15.95
CA SER A 15 -28.16 -45.09 14.70
C SER A 15 -28.56 -43.63 14.52
N THR A 16 -29.82 -43.28 14.72
CA THR A 16 -30.31 -41.90 14.56
C THR A 16 -29.73 -40.96 15.62
N ARG A 17 -29.54 -41.44 16.85
CA ARG A 17 -28.95 -40.67 17.95
C ARG A 17 -27.46 -40.39 17.72
N THR A 18 -26.73 -41.37 17.20
CA THR A 18 -25.32 -41.19 16.82
C THR A 18 -25.18 -40.18 15.66
N SER A 19 -26.07 -40.22 14.67
CA SER A 19 -26.04 -39.26 13.55
C SER A 19 -26.44 -37.84 13.96
N THR A 20 -27.39 -37.67 14.89
CA THR A 20 -27.74 -36.33 15.41
C THR A 20 -26.57 -35.74 16.20
N PHE A 21 -25.90 -36.55 17.02
CA PHE A 21 -24.72 -36.11 17.76
C PHE A 21 -23.56 -35.74 16.83
N SER A 22 -23.29 -36.53 15.78
CA SER A 22 -22.24 -36.18 14.81
C SER A 22 -22.55 -34.89 14.05
N THR A 23 -23.81 -34.67 13.68
CA THR A 23 -24.22 -33.43 13.02
C THR A 23 -24.09 -32.23 13.95
N ALA A 24 -24.54 -32.34 15.20
CA ALA A 24 -24.38 -31.27 16.19
C ALA A 24 -22.91 -30.92 16.44
N LYS A 25 -22.03 -31.92 16.54
CA LYS A 25 -20.59 -31.70 16.66
C LYS A 25 -20.03 -30.94 15.45
N LYS A 26 -20.46 -31.33 14.24
CA LYS A 26 -20.02 -30.67 13.01
C LYS A 26 -20.53 -29.24 12.88
N VAL A 27 -21.73 -28.94 13.39
CA VAL A 27 -22.25 -27.57 13.46
C VAL A 27 -21.35 -26.71 14.35
N ILE A 28 -21.00 -27.19 15.54
CA ILE A 28 -20.11 -26.47 16.47
C ILE A 28 -18.72 -26.24 15.84
N GLU A 29 -18.16 -27.26 15.18
CA GLU A 29 -16.87 -27.13 14.47
C GLU A 29 -16.93 -26.07 13.36
N LEU A 30 -18.03 -26.02 12.59
CA LEU A 30 -18.22 -25.02 11.55
C LEU A 30 -18.41 -23.61 12.14
N GLU A 31 -19.17 -23.46 13.23
CA GLU A 31 -19.32 -22.17 13.92
C GLU A 31 -17.98 -21.64 14.44
N GLN A 32 -17.12 -22.51 14.96
CA GLN A 32 -15.76 -22.14 15.36
C GLN A 32 -14.90 -21.70 14.17
N GLN A 33 -14.99 -22.40 13.03
CA GLN A 33 -14.27 -22.02 11.81
C GLN A 33 -14.76 -20.68 11.26
N VAL A 34 -16.06 -20.40 11.32
CA VAL A 34 -16.63 -19.11 10.93
C VAL A 34 -16.06 -18.00 11.80
N ALA A 35 -16.08 -18.15 13.13
CA ALA A 35 -15.55 -17.16 14.05
C ALA A 35 -14.04 -16.88 13.81
N GLN A 36 -13.25 -17.92 13.54
CA GLN A 36 -11.83 -17.77 13.19
C GLN A 36 -11.63 -17.03 11.86
N THR A 37 -12.47 -17.33 10.87
CA THR A 37 -12.42 -16.69 9.55
C THR A 37 -12.82 -15.21 9.66
N GLU A 38 -13.85 -14.89 10.43
CA GLU A 38 -14.28 -13.51 10.69
C GLU A 38 -13.20 -12.70 11.39
N ALA A 39 -12.53 -13.27 12.41
CA ALA A 39 -11.41 -12.62 13.07
C ALA A 39 -10.28 -12.32 12.07
N THR A 40 -9.90 -13.31 11.27
CA THR A 40 -8.86 -13.16 10.23
C THR A 40 -9.23 -12.10 9.20
N LEU A 41 -10.50 -12.06 8.78
CA LEU A 41 -11.01 -11.07 7.83
C LEU A 41 -10.91 -9.66 8.41
N ASN A 42 -11.30 -9.48 9.67
CA ASN A 42 -11.22 -8.18 10.35
C ASN A 42 -9.77 -7.69 10.46
N ASP A 43 -8.84 -8.57 10.82
CA ASP A 43 -7.41 -8.24 10.86
C ASP A 43 -6.89 -7.79 9.47
N LYS A 44 -7.29 -8.51 8.42
CA LYS A 44 -6.91 -8.18 7.04
C LYS A 44 -7.54 -6.87 6.55
N ILE A 45 -8.77 -6.56 6.97
CA ILE A 45 -9.40 -5.27 6.66
C ILE A 45 -8.62 -4.12 7.32
N ALA A 46 -8.22 -4.28 8.59
CA ALA A 46 -7.42 -3.26 9.28
C ALA A 46 -6.04 -3.05 8.63
N GLU A 47 -5.38 -4.14 8.26
CA GLU A 47 -4.10 -4.11 7.52
C GLU A 47 -4.26 -3.38 6.18
N LYS A 48 -5.31 -3.71 5.42
CA LYS A 48 -5.63 -3.05 4.15
C LYS A 48 -5.84 -1.55 4.33
N GLN A 49 -6.64 -1.13 5.31
CA GLN A 49 -6.90 0.29 5.57
C GLN A 49 -5.62 1.06 5.90
N LYS A 50 -4.71 0.45 6.66
CA LYS A 50 -3.40 1.04 6.97
C LYS A 50 -2.56 1.24 5.70
N LEU A 51 -2.49 0.21 4.85
CA LEU A 51 -1.77 0.28 3.58
C LEU A 51 -2.40 1.31 2.63
N GLU A 52 -3.72 1.39 2.54
CA GLU A 52 -4.42 2.40 1.73
C GLU A 52 -4.11 3.82 2.20
N ALA A 53 -4.01 4.05 3.52
CA ALA A 53 -3.60 5.35 4.06
C ALA A 53 -2.14 5.70 3.72
N GLU A 54 -1.22 4.73 3.80
CA GLU A 54 0.18 4.93 3.40
C GLU A 54 0.31 5.20 1.89
N VAL A 55 -0.42 4.46 1.05
CA VAL A 55 -0.48 4.70 -0.39
C VAL A 55 -1.05 6.09 -0.66
N THR A 56 -2.13 6.49 0.02
CA THR A 56 -2.71 7.82 -0.14
C THR A 56 -1.68 8.90 0.18
N LYS A 57 -0.96 8.78 1.30
CA LYS A 57 0.12 9.69 1.70
C LYS A 57 1.26 9.77 0.68
N LEU A 58 1.62 8.65 0.05
CA LEU A 58 2.66 8.59 -0.99
C LEU A 58 2.15 9.07 -2.36
N SER A 59 0.85 8.93 -2.62
CA SER A 59 0.21 9.29 -3.88
C SER A 59 -0.13 10.78 -3.99
N THR A 60 -0.30 11.47 -2.86
CA THR A 60 -0.29 12.94 -2.86
C THR A 60 1.13 13.42 -3.14
N PRO A 61 1.39 14.12 -4.26
CA PRO A 61 2.71 14.65 -4.51
C PRO A 61 3.05 15.62 -3.39
N THR A 62 4.20 15.43 -2.76
CA THR A 62 4.69 16.38 -1.75
C THR A 62 4.87 17.75 -2.40
N VAL A 63 4.86 18.82 -1.60
CA VAL A 63 5.20 20.17 -2.09
C VAL A 63 6.54 20.12 -2.83
N ASP A 64 7.53 19.40 -2.29
CA ASP A 64 8.84 19.21 -2.94
C ASP A 64 8.72 18.52 -4.31
N SER A 65 7.84 17.52 -4.46
CA SER A 65 7.61 16.85 -5.73
C SER A 65 6.95 17.78 -6.76
N LEU A 66 6.01 18.62 -6.34
CA LEU A 66 5.38 19.62 -7.20
C LEU A 66 6.37 20.70 -7.61
N THR A 67 7.16 21.19 -6.65
CA THR A 67 8.22 22.17 -6.86
C THR A 67 9.29 21.65 -7.82
N ASN A 68 9.75 20.41 -7.63
CA ASN A 68 10.69 19.77 -8.56
C ASN A 68 10.08 19.57 -9.96
N ALA A 69 8.80 19.20 -10.06
CA ALA A 69 8.12 19.09 -11.35
C ALA A 69 8.01 20.45 -12.05
N PHE A 70 7.74 21.52 -11.30
CA PHE A 70 7.70 22.89 -11.80
C PHE A 70 9.07 23.33 -12.34
N TYR A 71 10.15 23.16 -11.56
CA TYR A 71 11.51 23.47 -11.99
C TYR A 71 11.92 22.68 -13.23
N ARG A 72 11.60 21.39 -13.29
CA ARG A 72 11.83 20.56 -14.49
C ARG A 72 11.04 21.03 -15.70
N GLY A 73 9.80 21.50 -15.49
CA GLY A 73 8.99 22.13 -16.53
C GLY A 73 9.64 23.38 -17.12
N LEU A 74 10.32 24.17 -16.28
CA LEU A 74 11.15 25.30 -16.69
C LEU A 74 12.49 24.88 -17.32
N GLY A 75 12.89 23.61 -17.22
CA GLY A 75 14.15 23.11 -17.76
C GLY A 75 15.31 23.12 -16.74
N VAL A 76 15.02 23.34 -15.45
CA VAL A 76 15.99 23.21 -14.35
C VAL A 76 15.89 21.83 -13.73
N ASP A 77 17.01 21.15 -13.55
CA ASP A 77 17.09 19.85 -12.88
C ASP A 77 18.26 19.85 -11.90
N PHE A 78 18.03 19.42 -10.66
CA PHE A 78 19.05 19.39 -9.62
C PHE A 78 19.77 18.05 -9.64
N VAL A 79 21.09 18.07 -9.80
CA VAL A 79 21.92 16.87 -9.91
C VAL A 79 23.02 16.88 -8.85
N LYS A 80 23.31 15.70 -8.29
CA LYS A 80 24.49 15.50 -7.45
C LYS A 80 25.58 14.83 -8.27
N GLN A 81 26.74 15.48 -8.39
CA GLN A 81 27.90 14.96 -9.09
C GLN A 81 29.15 15.31 -8.29
N ASP A 82 30.15 14.44 -8.27
CA ASP A 82 31.48 14.70 -7.67
C ASP A 82 31.51 15.26 -6.23
N GLY A 83 30.48 14.97 -5.43
CA GLY A 83 30.37 15.44 -4.04
C GLY A 83 29.58 16.74 -3.86
N GLY A 84 29.28 17.46 -4.95
CA GLY A 84 28.53 18.72 -4.94
C GLY A 84 27.10 18.60 -5.46
N ILE A 85 26.34 19.68 -5.27
CA ILE A 85 24.97 19.83 -5.76
C ILE A 85 24.99 20.89 -6.86
N PHE A 86 24.43 20.56 -8.03
CA PHE A 86 24.41 21.44 -9.19
C PHE A 86 22.98 21.63 -9.71
N ALA A 87 22.69 22.82 -10.23
CA ALA A 87 21.53 23.07 -11.08
C ALA A 87 21.93 22.90 -12.55
N ARG A 88 21.34 21.92 -13.22
CA ARG A 88 21.43 21.74 -14.67
C ARG A 88 20.29 22.47 -15.34
N ILE A 89 20.59 23.45 -16.18
CA ILE A 89 19.61 24.35 -16.79
C ILE A 89 19.65 24.15 -18.30
N LYS A 90 18.55 23.66 -18.86
CA LYS A 90 18.39 23.48 -20.30
C LYS A 90 17.72 24.72 -20.90
N ASN A 91 18.51 25.58 -21.54
CA ASN A 91 17.97 26.72 -22.28
C ASN A 91 17.64 26.29 -23.72
N LYS A 92 16.36 26.36 -24.08
CA LYS A 92 15.88 26.01 -25.43
C LYS A 92 16.21 27.07 -26.48
N GLU A 93 16.27 28.34 -26.09
CA GLU A 93 16.56 29.46 -26.98
C GLU A 93 18.02 29.47 -27.42
N LYS A 94 18.93 29.21 -26.46
CA LYS A 94 20.38 29.07 -26.72
C LYS A 94 20.76 27.68 -27.24
N ASN A 95 19.84 26.71 -27.21
CA ASN A 95 20.06 25.31 -27.54
C ASN A 95 21.26 24.70 -26.80
N ASP A 96 21.38 25.02 -25.51
CA ASP A 96 22.52 24.62 -24.68
C ASP A 96 22.07 24.16 -23.29
N VAL A 97 22.99 23.52 -22.56
CA VAL A 97 22.78 23.04 -21.19
C VAL A 97 23.88 23.59 -20.30
N PHE A 98 23.47 24.44 -19.35
CA PHE A 98 24.36 25.03 -18.36
C PHE A 98 24.37 24.18 -17.08
N LEU A 99 25.50 24.18 -16.39
CA LEU A 99 25.65 23.56 -15.08
C LEU A 99 26.12 24.62 -14.09
N LEU A 100 25.33 24.88 -13.07
CA LEU A 100 25.61 25.85 -12.03
C LEU A 100 25.86 25.14 -10.71
N ASP A 101 26.95 25.50 -10.04
CA ASP A 101 27.29 24.97 -8.71
C ASP A 101 26.42 25.64 -7.64
N LEU A 102 25.79 24.83 -6.79
CA LEU A 102 24.93 25.27 -5.69
C LEU A 102 25.61 25.14 -4.33
N GLU A 103 26.91 24.84 -4.27
CA GLU A 103 27.69 24.88 -3.03
C GLU A 103 27.95 26.31 -2.52
N ASN A 104 27.59 27.33 -3.30
CA ASN A 104 27.68 28.73 -2.87
C ASN A 104 26.61 29.04 -1.80
N ASP A 105 27.02 29.59 -0.66
CA ASP A 105 26.12 29.97 0.44
C ASP A 105 25.22 31.20 0.13
N ASP A 106 25.39 31.83 -1.04
CA ASP A 106 24.59 32.98 -1.47
C ASP A 106 23.43 32.55 -2.38
N GLN A 107 22.27 32.34 -1.75
CA GLN A 107 21.04 31.93 -2.43
C GLN A 107 20.52 32.99 -3.40
N GLU A 108 20.67 34.29 -3.09
CA GLU A 108 20.10 35.37 -3.90
C GLU A 108 20.86 35.48 -5.22
N LYS A 109 22.19 35.48 -5.13
CA LYS A 109 23.07 35.46 -6.31
C LYS A 109 22.85 34.21 -7.17
N THR A 110 22.70 33.05 -6.54
CA THR A 110 22.43 31.79 -7.25
C THR A 110 21.10 31.87 -8.03
N CYS A 111 20.06 32.46 -7.44
CA CYS A 111 18.79 32.68 -8.14
C CYS A 111 18.95 33.61 -9.34
N GLU A 112 19.66 34.73 -9.19
CA GLU A 112 19.93 35.67 -10.29
C GLU A 112 20.68 35.01 -11.44
N GLU A 113 21.71 34.20 -11.13
CA GLU A 113 22.48 33.46 -12.13
C GLU A 113 21.58 32.45 -12.88
N ILE A 114 20.72 31.71 -12.18
CA ILE A 114 19.76 30.80 -12.82
C ILE A 114 18.84 31.56 -13.79
N TRP A 115 18.29 32.70 -13.37
CA TRP A 115 17.39 33.49 -14.21
C TRP A 115 18.10 34.11 -15.42
N SER A 116 19.33 34.58 -15.25
CA SER A 116 20.15 35.10 -16.36
C SER A 116 20.44 34.05 -17.44
N LEU A 117 20.39 32.77 -17.09
CA LEU A 117 20.59 31.66 -18.03
C LEU A 117 19.31 31.32 -18.81
N PHE A 118 18.15 31.90 -18.46
CA PHE A 118 16.90 31.78 -19.21
C PHE A 118 16.66 32.91 -20.21
N GLU A 119 17.20 34.11 -19.95
CA GLU A 119 17.27 35.23 -20.89
C GLU A 119 18.27 34.98 -22.03
#